data_AF-A0A3D0Y625-F1
#
_entry.id   AF-A0A3D0Y625-F1
#
_cell.length_a   1.000
_cell.length_b   1.000
_cell.length_c   1.000
_cell.angle_alpha   90.00
_cell.angle_beta   90.00
_cell.angle_gamma   90.00
#
_symmetry.space_group_name_H-M   'P 1'
#
loop_
_entity.id
_entity.type
_entity.pdbx_description
1 polymer ?
#
loop_
_entity_poly.entity_id
_entity_poly.type
_entity_poly.pdbx_seq_one_letter_code
_entity_poly.pdbx_strand_id
1 'polypeptide(L)'
;MQLFLTSKIWKEGKHYVAYNPELGVASQGKNFEHAQEMLREAIYLFLETSKDIGTLDQVLKESGFVKKLNKLVAISVRKSIKFVKWNQKTKGFLAPN
;
A
#
# COMPACT_ATOMS: atom_id res chain seq x y z
N MET A 1 3.32 -16.83 1.62
CA MET A 1 3.83 -15.78 0.70
C MET A 1 4.21 -14.57 1.55
N GLN A 2 5.36 -13.92 1.30
CA GLN A 2 5.76 -12.71 2.01
C GLN A 2 5.97 -11.59 0.99
N LEU A 3 5.22 -10.49 1.13
CA LEU A 3 5.27 -9.32 0.27
C LEU A 3 5.63 -8.09 1.10
N PHE A 4 6.48 -7.23 0.56
CA PHE A 4 6.76 -5.92 1.13
C PHE A 4 5.99 -4.87 0.33
N LEU A 5 5.07 -4.20 1.01
CA LEU A 5 4.11 -3.26 0.41
C LEU A 5 4.24 -1.89 1.07
N THR A 6 4.07 -0.82 0.30
CA THR A 6 4.02 0.53 0.86
C THR A 6 2.65 0.78 1.48
N SER A 7 2.60 1.37 2.67
CA SER A 7 1.33 1.85 3.25
C SER A 7 1.40 3.37 3.44
N LYS A 8 0.33 4.05 3.03
CA LYS A 8 0.10 5.46 3.31
C LYS A 8 -1.07 5.53 4.28
N ILE A 9 -0.85 6.10 5.45
CA ILE A 9 -1.89 6.26 6.46
C ILE A 9 -2.01 7.74 6.80
N TRP A 10 -3.21 8.29 6.74
CA TRP A 10 -3.50 9.67 7.12
C TRP A 10 -4.82 9.76 7.88
N LYS A 11 -4.98 10.85 8.63
CA LYS A 11 -6.24 11.14 9.32
C LYS A 11 -7.19 11.89 8.39
N GLU A 12 -8.40 11.41 8.26
CA GLU A 12 -9.48 12.00 7.48
C GLU A 12 -10.71 12.21 8.37
N GLY A 13 -10.92 13.47 8.78
CA GLY A 13 -11.95 13.83 9.75
C GLY A 13 -11.75 13.12 11.10
N LYS A 14 -12.70 12.25 11.45
CA LYS A 14 -12.69 11.45 12.69
C LYS A 14 -12.06 10.07 12.54
N HIS A 15 -11.69 9.66 11.33
CA HIS A 15 -11.17 8.33 11.02
C HIS A 15 -9.74 8.42 10.48
N TYR A 16 -9.07 7.27 10.42
CA TYR A 16 -7.81 7.08 9.73
C TYR A 16 -8.05 6.28 8.47
N VAL A 17 -7.47 6.72 7.36
CA VAL A 17 -7.50 6.02 6.08
C VAL A 17 -6.12 5.45 5.82
N ALA A 18 -6.07 4.18 5.46
CA ALA A 18 -4.88 3.44 5.13
C ALA A 18 -4.99 2.95 3.68
N TYR A 19 -3.97 3.21 2.87
CA TYR A 19 -3.97 2.94 1.44
C TYR A 19 -2.67 2.32 0.98
N ASN A 20 -2.78 1.30 0.13
CA ASN A 20 -1.67 0.69 -0.59
C ASN A 20 -1.69 1.12 -2.08
N PRO A 21 -0.70 1.90 -2.53
CA PRO A 21 -0.67 2.39 -3.91
C PRO A 21 -0.35 1.30 -4.94
N GLU A 22 0.34 0.22 -4.57
CA GLU A 22 0.73 -0.83 -5.50
C GLU A 22 -0.45 -1.70 -5.95
N LEU A 23 -1.33 -2.06 -5.02
CA LEU A 23 -2.52 -2.90 -5.26
C LEU A 23 -3.80 -2.07 -5.42
N GLY A 24 -3.75 -0.75 -5.16
CA GLY A 24 -4.94 0.10 -5.18
C GLY A 24 -5.95 -0.21 -4.06
N VAL A 25 -5.51 -0.88 -3.00
CA VAL A 25 -6.38 -1.30 -1.88
C VAL A 25 -6.38 -0.23 -0.79
N ALA A 26 -7.57 0.19 -0.37
CA ALA A 26 -7.77 1.11 0.73
C ALA A 26 -8.58 0.46 1.86
N SER A 27 -8.37 0.95 3.07
CA SER A 27 -9.17 0.62 4.24
C SER A 27 -9.22 1.79 5.21
N GLN A 28 -10.09 1.72 6.21
CA GLN A 28 -10.24 2.76 7.22
C GLN A 28 -10.37 2.18 8.62
N GLY A 29 -10.02 2.98 9.63
CA GLY A 29 -10.13 2.60 11.03
C GLY A 29 -10.37 3.80 11.94
N LYS A 30 -10.78 3.50 13.17
CA LYS A 30 -11.06 4.51 14.21
C LYS A 30 -9.79 5.19 14.73
N ASN A 31 -8.66 4.49 14.68
CA ASN A 31 -7.34 4.97 15.06
C ASN A 31 -6.31 4.43 14.05
N PHE A 32 -5.04 4.83 14.22
CA PHE A 32 -3.96 4.49 13.29
C PHE A 32 -3.75 2.97 13.18
N GLU A 33 -3.68 2.29 14.33
CA GLU A 33 -3.43 0.86 14.44
C GLU A 33 -4.56 0.06 13.79
N HIS A 34 -5.81 0.43 14.07
CA HIS A 34 -6.98 -0.21 13.50
C HIS A 34 -7.03 -0.01 11.98
N ALA A 35 -6.73 1.18 11.47
CA ALA A 35 -6.67 1.40 10.01
C ALA A 35 -5.57 0.56 9.34
N GLN A 36 -4.43 0.42 10.02
CA GLN A 36 -3.33 -0.42 9.53
C GLN A 36 -3.70 -1.92 9.52
N GLU A 37 -4.36 -2.41 10.56
CA GLU A 37 -4.83 -3.79 10.66
C GLU A 37 -5.89 -4.09 9.59
N MET A 38 -6.88 -3.22 9.45
CA MET A 38 -7.90 -3.34 8.42
C MET A 38 -7.33 -3.27 7.00
N LEU A 39 -6.25 -2.51 6.76
CA LEU A 39 -5.56 -2.52 5.48
C LEU A 39 -4.84 -3.85 5.22
N ARG A 40 -4.21 -4.45 6.23
CA ARG A 40 -3.56 -5.76 6.09
C ARG A 40 -4.57 -6.84 5.73
N GLU A 41 -5.70 -6.88 6.41
CA GLU A 41 -6.77 -7.84 6.11
C GLU A 41 -7.34 -7.63 4.70
N ALA A 42 -7.60 -6.38 4.31
CA ALA A 42 -8.10 -6.07 2.97
C ALA A 42 -7.13 -6.53 1.88
N ILE A 43 -5.82 -6.32 2.07
CA ILE A 43 -4.78 -6.81 1.14
C ILE A 43 -4.75 -8.34 1.11
N TYR A 44 -4.81 -8.99 2.28
CA TYR A 44 -4.81 -10.44 2.36
C TYR A 44 -5.99 -11.04 1.60
N LEU A 45 -7.21 -10.55 1.87
CA LEU A 45 -8.44 -11.01 1.22
C LEU A 45 -8.41 -10.74 -0.29
N PHE A 46 -7.88 -9.59 -0.72
CA PHE A 46 -7.73 -9.26 -2.13
C PHE A 46 -6.80 -10.25 -2.85
N LEU A 47 -5.65 -10.57 -2.27
CA LEU A 47 -4.70 -11.53 -2.84
C LEU A 47 -5.23 -12.96 -2.83
N GLU A 48 -5.94 -13.35 -1.77
CA GLU A 48 -6.60 -14.66 -1.66
C GLU A 48 -7.68 -14.81 -2.73
N THR A 49 -8.58 -13.82 -2.84
CA THR A 49 -9.63 -13.81 -3.87
C THR A 49 -9.02 -13.87 -5.28
N SER A 50 -7.98 -13.08 -5.53
CA SER A 50 -7.27 -13.07 -6.83
C SER A 50 -6.64 -14.43 -7.14
N LYS A 51 -6.19 -15.16 -6.12
CA LYS A 51 -5.66 -16.52 -6.27
C LYS A 51 -6.77 -17.50 -6.64
N ASP A 52 -7.91 -17.41 -5.97
CA ASP A 52 -9.03 -18.33 -6.14
C ASP A 52 -9.67 -18.18 -7.52
N ILE A 53 -9.74 -16.97 -8.06
CA ILE A 53 -10.24 -16.70 -9.42
C ILE A 53 -9.15 -16.79 -10.51
N GLY A 54 -7.91 -17.16 -10.14
CA GLY A 54 -6.81 -17.37 -11.08
C GLY A 54 -6.17 -16.12 -11.68
N THR A 55 -6.44 -14.92 -11.13
CA THR A 55 -5.92 -13.63 -11.63
C THR A 55 -4.69 -13.13 -10.86
N LEU A 56 -4.27 -13.81 -9.79
CA LEU A 56 -3.18 -13.37 -8.91
C LEU A 56 -1.89 -13.04 -9.67
N ASP A 57 -1.46 -13.88 -10.61
CA ASP A 57 -0.21 -13.63 -11.35
C ASP A 57 -0.32 -12.37 -12.25
N GLN A 58 -1.52 -12.07 -12.78
CA GLN A 58 -1.78 -10.84 -13.53
C GLN A 58 -1.74 -9.62 -12.62
N VAL A 59 -2.46 -9.67 -11.49
CA VAL A 59 -2.50 -8.61 -10.48
C VAL A 59 -1.08 -8.27 -10.01
N LEU A 60 -0.28 -9.28 -9.65
CA LEU A 60 1.09 -9.06 -9.21
C LEU A 60 1.96 -8.41 -10.30
N LYS A 61 1.79 -8.83 -11.56
CA LYS A 61 2.53 -8.26 -12.69
C LYS A 61 2.16 -6.79 -12.93
N GLU A 62 0.87 -6.45 -12.90
CA GLU A 62 0.37 -5.08 -13.07
C GLU A 62 0.81 -4.16 -11.92
N SER A 63 0.86 -4.68 -10.70
CA SER A 63 1.41 -3.98 -9.53
C SER A 63 2.94 -3.87 -9.51
N GLY A 64 3.64 -4.35 -10.54
CA GLY A 64 5.10 -4.25 -10.67
C GLY A 64 5.89 -5.25 -9.83
N PHE A 65 5.23 -6.32 -9.34
CA PHE A 65 5.91 -7.45 -8.72
C PHE A 65 6.33 -8.45 -9.80
N VAL A 66 7.59 -8.88 -9.75
CA VAL A 66 8.07 -9.95 -10.62
C VAL A 66 8.42 -11.16 -9.78
N LYS A 67 7.88 -12.31 -10.19
CA LYS A 67 8.18 -13.62 -9.63
C LYS A 67 9.58 -14.01 -10.07
N LYS A 68 10.60 -13.70 -9.26
CA LYS A 68 11.92 -14.30 -9.40
C LYS A 68 11.90 -15.64 -8.68
N LEU A 69 12.46 -16.68 -9.28
CA LEU A 69 12.50 -18.03 -8.70
C LEU A 69 12.91 -17.97 -7.21
N ASN A 70 12.05 -18.54 -6.36
CA ASN A 70 12.07 -18.55 -4.90
C ASN A 70 11.84 -17.25 -4.10
N LYS A 71 11.69 -16.06 -4.71
CA LYS A 71 11.28 -14.82 -4.01
C LYS A 71 10.53 -13.84 -4.93
N LEU A 72 9.36 -13.37 -4.49
CA LEU A 72 8.66 -12.23 -5.11
C LEU A 72 9.44 -10.96 -4.76
N VAL A 73 9.97 -10.27 -5.77
CA VAL A 73 10.72 -9.01 -5.58
C VAL A 73 9.90 -7.88 -6.19
N ALA A 74 9.60 -6.85 -5.40
CA ALA A 74 9.04 -5.61 -5.92
C ALA A 74 10.10 -4.94 -6.80
N ILE A 75 9.82 -4.76 -8.10
CA ILE A 75 10.73 -4.04 -9.02
C ILE A 75 10.53 -2.52 -8.94
N SER A 76 9.60 -2.04 -8.10
CA SER A 76 9.39 -0.60 -7.88
C SER A 76 10.60 0.07 -7.20
N VAL A 77 11.52 0.48 -8.08
CA VAL A 77 12.67 1.36 -7.97
C VAL A 77 12.77 2.14 -6.65
N ARG A 78 13.52 1.59 -5.68
CA ARG A 78 14.25 2.43 -4.72
C ARG A 78 15.50 3.00 -5.41
N LYS A 79 15.32 4.07 -6.17
CA LYS A 79 16.34 5.12 -6.30
C LYS A 79 15.62 6.44 -6.10
N SER A 80 15.90 7.10 -4.99
CA SER A 80 15.34 8.39 -4.53
C SER A 80 13.84 8.43 -4.18
N ILE A 81 13.48 7.93 -3.00
CA ILE A 81 12.29 8.41 -2.27
C ILE A 81 12.75 9.62 -1.44
N LYS A 82 12.39 10.84 -1.87
CA LYS A 82 12.42 12.01 -1.00
C LYS A 82 11.16 11.96 -0.14
N PHE A 83 11.31 11.89 1.18
CA PHE A 83 10.19 12.04 2.10
C PHE A 83 9.72 13.49 2.05
N VAL A 84 8.48 13.71 1.63
CA VAL A 84 7.85 15.03 1.60
C VAL A 84 6.70 15.02 2.58
N LYS A 85 6.80 15.84 3.64
CA LYS A 85 5.78 15.95 4.68
C LYS A 85 4.64 16.82 4.14
N TRP A 86 3.45 16.24 4.03
CA TRP A 86 2.26 16.99 3.63
C TRP A 86 1.77 17.84 4.81
N ASN A 87 1.54 19.13 4.57
CA ASN A 87 1.11 20.09 5.59
C ASN A 87 -0.33 20.55 5.34
N GLN A 88 -1.23 20.21 6.27
CA GLN A 88 -2.65 20.59 6.22
C GLN A 88 -2.89 22.10 6.26
N LYS A 89 -2.03 22.88 6.91
CA LYS A 89 -2.21 24.35 7.01
C LYS A 89 -1.98 25.07 5.69
N THR A 90 -1.12 24.54 4.81
CA THR A 90 -0.77 25.18 3.54
C THR A 90 -1.40 24.50 2.33
N LYS A 91 -2.19 23.43 2.53
CA LYS A 91 -2.70 22.55 1.45
C LYS A 91 -1.61 22.16 0.44
N GLY A 92 -0.37 21.96 0.91
CA GLY A 92 0.80 21.78 0.06
C GLY A 92 1.88 20.92 0.68
N PHE A 93 2.78 20.44 -0.17
CA PHE A 93 3.93 19.63 0.22
C PHE A 93 5.09 20.53 0.66
N LEU A 94 5.65 20.30 1.86
CA LEU A 94 6.86 20.98 2.31
C LEU A 94 8.08 20.27 1.70
N ALA A 95 8.79 20.95 0.80
CA ALA A 95 10.05 20.45 0.28
C ALA A 95 11.05 20.24 1.44
N PRO A 96 11.82 19.14 1.46
CA PRO A 96 12.93 19.00 2.39
C PRO A 96 14.00 20.05 2.06
N ASN A 97 14.54 20.72 3.09
CA ASN A 97 15.70 21.58 2.99
C ASN A 97 16.91 20.82 2.41
#